data_AF-A0A0B1SFH4-F1
#
_entry.id   AF-A0A0B1SFH4-F1
#
_cell.length_a   1.000
_cell.length_b   1.000
_cell.length_c   1.000
_cell.angle_alpha   90.00
_cell.angle_beta   90.00
_cell.angle_gamma   90.00
#
_symmetry.space_group_name_H-M   'P 1'
#
loop_
_entity.id
_entity.type
_entity.pdbx_description
1 polymer ?
#
loop_
_entity_poly.entity_id
_entity_poly.type
_entity_poly.pdbx_seq_one_letter_code
_entity_poly.pdbx_strand_id
1 'polypeptide(L)'
;MITPSGRFQVNTRLCLSISDFHPDTWNPAWTVSTIITGLLSFMNDTAPTLGSITSSDAEKRILARRSKTFNLKDRIFCELFPDVVEDIKKDLSEINTAEEASLREEEERLRSAAEPSSGLSSLMSNLIVIAGVVVLAFAVRYMIQAAQEQDSHYK
;
A
#
# COMPACT_ATOMS: atom_id res chain seq x y z
N MET A 1 -1.40 1.77 -27.99
CA MET A 1 -1.67 1.95 -26.54
C MET A 1 -0.42 2.47 -25.87
N ILE A 2 -0.52 3.48 -24.99
CA ILE A 2 0.63 4.05 -24.27
C ILE A 2 0.64 3.53 -22.82
N THR A 3 -0.47 3.70 -22.10
CA THR A 3 -0.64 3.20 -20.74
C THR A 3 -0.64 1.66 -20.71
N PRO A 4 0.17 1.01 -19.85
CA PRO A 4 0.14 -0.43 -19.68
C PRO A 4 -1.23 -0.94 -19.22
N SER A 5 -1.86 -1.81 -20.00
CA SER A 5 -3.22 -2.32 -19.74
C SER A 5 -3.31 -3.83 -19.48
N GLY A 6 -2.28 -4.60 -19.86
CA GLY A 6 -2.31 -6.06 -19.80
C GLY A 6 -3.04 -6.72 -20.98
N ARG A 7 -3.60 -5.94 -21.91
CA ARG A 7 -4.26 -6.45 -23.13
C ARG A 7 -3.42 -6.27 -24.39
N PHE A 8 -2.84 -5.09 -24.55
CA PHE A 8 -2.01 -4.75 -25.71
C PHE A 8 -0.62 -4.31 -25.25
N GLN A 9 0.39 -4.74 -26.01
CA GLN A 9 1.75 -4.27 -25.89
C GLN A 9 1.78 -2.75 -26.10
N VAL A 10 2.45 -2.04 -25.20
CA VAL A 10 2.59 -0.59 -25.30
C VAL A 10 3.43 -0.20 -26.51
N ASN A 11 3.14 0.96 -27.10
CA ASN A 11 3.90 1.56 -28.20
C ASN A 11 4.10 0.63 -29.42
N THR A 12 3.17 -0.30 -29.64
CA THR A 12 3.21 -1.26 -30.74
C THR A 12 1.96 -1.09 -31.60
N ARG A 13 2.11 -1.28 -32.92
CA ARG A 13 0.97 -1.27 -33.85
C ARG A 13 0.08 -2.48 -33.60
N LEU A 14 -1.24 -2.29 -33.72
CA LEU A 14 -2.25 -3.32 -33.52
C LEU A 14 -2.92 -3.65 -34.84
N CYS A 15 -3.11 -4.93 -35.12
CA CYS A 15 -3.75 -5.42 -36.34
C CYS A 15 -5.22 -5.77 -36.05
N LEU A 16 -6.11 -4.78 -36.18
CA LEU A 16 -7.54 -4.94 -35.88
C LEU A 16 -8.35 -4.85 -37.17
N SER A 17 -9.55 -5.45 -37.25
CA SER A 17 -10.43 -5.31 -38.42
C SER A 17 -10.78 -3.85 -38.77
N ILE A 18 -10.57 -2.95 -37.79
CA ILE A 18 -10.66 -1.50 -37.88
C ILE A 18 -9.31 -0.80 -38.11
N SER A 19 -8.35 -1.46 -38.74
CA SER A 19 -7.02 -0.88 -39.00
C SER A 19 -6.60 -1.08 -40.45
N ASP A 20 -5.59 -0.32 -40.87
CA ASP A 20 -4.98 -0.35 -42.21
C ASP A 20 -4.33 -1.69 -42.57
N PHE A 21 -4.13 -2.58 -41.60
CA PHE A 21 -3.69 -3.95 -41.84
C PHE A 21 -4.74 -4.81 -42.58
N HIS A 22 -6.01 -4.41 -42.57
CA HIS A 22 -7.11 -5.13 -43.21
C HIS A 22 -7.87 -4.23 -44.21
N PRO A 23 -7.32 -4.00 -45.42
CA PRO A 23 -7.93 -3.09 -46.40
C PRO A 23 -9.32 -3.54 -46.85
N ASP A 24 -9.61 -4.85 -46.82
CA ASP A 24 -10.91 -5.40 -47.23
C ASP A 24 -12.04 -5.09 -46.23
N THR A 25 -11.70 -4.93 -44.94
CA THR A 25 -12.69 -4.63 -43.88
C THR A 25 -12.66 -3.18 -43.45
N TRP A 26 -11.65 -2.42 -43.85
CA TRP A 26 -11.50 -1.01 -43.50
C TRP A 26 -12.45 -0.12 -44.29
N ASN A 27 -13.19 0.75 -43.59
CA ASN A 27 -14.10 1.70 -44.22
C ASN A 27 -13.64 3.15 -43.97
N PRO A 28 -13.30 3.92 -45.02
CA PRO A 28 -12.85 5.31 -44.88
C PRO A 28 -13.95 6.26 -44.39
N ALA A 29 -15.23 5.84 -44.41
CA ALA A 29 -16.33 6.60 -43.82
C ALA A 29 -16.38 6.47 -42.28
N TRP A 30 -15.60 5.58 -41.66
CA TRP A 30 -15.56 5.47 -40.21
C TRP A 30 -14.95 6.71 -39.56
N THR A 31 -15.69 7.27 -38.62
CA THR A 31 -15.23 8.40 -37.82
C THR A 31 -14.22 7.93 -36.77
N VAL A 32 -13.42 8.87 -36.23
CA VAL A 32 -12.53 8.61 -35.09
C VAL A 32 -13.31 8.02 -33.90
N SER A 33 -14.54 8.49 -33.65
CA SER A 33 -15.40 7.94 -32.59
C SER A 33 -15.69 6.46 -32.81
N THR A 34 -16.08 6.07 -34.03
CA THR A 34 -16.35 4.67 -34.40
C THR A 34 -15.11 3.79 -34.20
N ILE A 35 -13.94 4.28 -34.60
CA ILE A 35 -12.67 3.55 -34.45
C ILE A 35 -12.31 3.36 -32.96
N ILE A 36 -12.46 4.41 -32.14
CA ILE A 36 -12.21 4.31 -30.69
C ILE A 36 -13.18 3.33 -30.03
N THR A 37 -14.46 3.35 -30.40
CA THR A 37 -15.45 2.38 -29.91
C THR A 37 -15.08 0.95 -30.33
N GLY A 38 -14.68 0.73 -31.57
CA GLY A 38 -14.22 -0.59 -32.03
C GLY A 38 -12.97 -1.07 -31.28
N LEU A 39 -12.01 -0.17 -31.01
CA LEU A 39 -10.84 -0.48 -30.19
C LEU A 39 -11.24 -0.91 -28.77
N LEU A 40 -12.23 -0.24 -28.16
CA LEU A 40 -12.77 -0.63 -26.86
C LEU A 40 -13.39 -2.03 -26.89
N SER A 41 -14.10 -2.40 -27.96
CA SER A 41 -14.60 -3.77 -28.13
C SER A 41 -13.46 -4.78 -28.15
N PHE A 42 -12.38 -4.51 -28.91
CA PHE A 42 -11.19 -5.37 -28.94
C PHE A 42 -10.40 -5.41 -27.62
N MET A 43 -10.47 -4.35 -26.82
CA MET A 43 -9.88 -4.31 -25.47
C MET A 43 -10.55 -5.31 -24.52
N ASN A 44 -11.86 -5.53 -24.69
CA ASN A 44 -12.66 -6.44 -23.86
C ASN A 44 -12.71 -7.88 -24.41
N ASP A 45 -12.21 -8.09 -25.61
CA ASP A 45 -12.07 -9.41 -26.22
C ASP A 45 -10.77 -10.11 -25.76
N THR A 46 -10.74 -11.44 -25.85
CA THR A 46 -9.58 -12.30 -25.55
C THR A 46 -8.92 -12.86 -26.80
N ALA A 47 -9.51 -12.67 -27.98
CA ALA A 47 -8.95 -13.14 -29.24
C ALA A 47 -7.51 -12.62 -29.47
N PRO A 48 -6.57 -13.48 -29.89
CA PRO A 48 -5.21 -13.06 -30.19
C PRO A 48 -5.17 -12.19 -31.44
N THR A 49 -4.41 -11.10 -31.37
CA THR A 49 -4.10 -10.21 -32.49
C THR A 49 -2.66 -9.73 -32.41
N LEU A 50 -2.10 -9.17 -33.50
CA LEU A 50 -0.79 -8.54 -33.49
C LEU A 50 -0.74 -7.45 -32.41
N GLY A 51 0.30 -7.51 -31.58
CA GLY A 51 0.49 -6.58 -30.47
C GLY A 51 -0.41 -6.87 -29.27
N SER A 52 -1.20 -7.95 -29.26
CA SER A 52 -1.84 -8.42 -28.03
C SER A 52 -0.84 -9.16 -27.12
N ILE A 53 -1.14 -9.13 -25.83
CA ILE A 53 -0.42 -9.89 -24.80
C ILE A 53 -1.43 -10.69 -23.97
N THR A 54 -0.95 -11.76 -23.36
CA THR A 54 -1.73 -12.56 -22.41
C THR A 54 -1.33 -12.16 -21.00
N SER A 55 -2.31 -11.79 -20.18
CA SER A 55 -2.14 -11.53 -18.75
C SER A 55 -3.35 -12.02 -17.98
N SER A 56 -3.14 -12.30 -16.69
CA SER A 56 -4.21 -12.66 -15.76
C SER A 56 -5.10 -11.46 -15.43
N ASP A 57 -6.34 -11.73 -15.02
CA ASP A 57 -7.24 -10.66 -14.58
C ASP A 57 -6.74 -9.95 -13.31
N ALA A 58 -5.97 -10.66 -12.48
CA ALA A 58 -5.30 -10.07 -11.33
C ALA A 58 -4.27 -9.02 -11.76
N GLU A 59 -3.44 -9.33 -12.76
CA GLU A 59 -2.47 -8.39 -13.32
C GLU A 59 -3.16 -7.19 -13.97
N LYS A 60 -4.22 -7.41 -14.76
CA LYS A 60 -5.01 -6.32 -15.36
C LYS A 60 -5.58 -5.38 -14.30
N ARG A 61 -6.10 -5.91 -13.18
CA ARG A 61 -6.60 -5.11 -12.05
C ARG A 61 -5.49 -4.29 -11.39
N ILE A 62 -4.29 -4.86 -11.23
CA ILE A 62 -3.12 -4.15 -10.70
C ILE A 62 -2.71 -3.02 -11.65
N LEU A 63 -2.63 -3.31 -12.95
CA LEU A 63 -2.30 -2.31 -13.97
C LEU A 63 -3.34 -1.20 -14.05
N ALA A 64 -4.63 -1.52 -13.93
CA ALA A 64 -5.71 -0.54 -13.89
C ALA A 64 -5.53 0.43 -12.70
N ARG A 65 -5.20 -0.06 -11.50
CA ARG A 65 -4.92 0.82 -10.35
C ARG A 65 -3.68 1.69 -10.59
N ARG A 66 -2.59 1.11 -11.10
CA ARG A 66 -1.33 1.81 -11.38
C ARG A 66 -1.43 2.81 -12.54
N SER A 67 -2.38 2.63 -13.45
CA SER A 67 -2.59 3.46 -14.63
C SER A 67 -2.84 4.93 -14.28
N LYS A 68 -3.54 5.18 -13.17
CA LYS A 68 -3.82 6.53 -12.63
C LYS A 68 -2.52 7.30 -12.41
N THR A 69 -1.65 6.78 -11.55
CA THR A 69 -0.35 7.39 -11.25
C THR A 69 0.59 7.40 -12.45
N PHE A 70 0.49 6.41 -13.34
CA PHE A 70 1.27 6.38 -14.57
C PHE A 70 0.91 7.56 -15.49
N ASN A 71 -0.38 7.77 -15.74
CA ASN A 71 -0.86 8.83 -16.64
C ASN A 71 -0.59 10.23 -16.08
N LEU A 72 -0.68 10.43 -14.77
CA LEU A 72 -0.35 11.71 -14.12
C LEU A 72 1.13 12.12 -14.27
N LYS A 73 2.03 11.19 -14.60
CA LYS A 73 3.44 11.50 -14.87
C LYS A 73 3.69 11.94 -16.31
N ASP A 74 2.74 11.69 -17.21
CA ASP A 74 2.85 12.09 -18.61
C ASP A 74 2.34 13.53 -18.79
N ARG A 75 3.25 14.43 -19.18
CA ARG A 75 2.94 15.83 -19.42
C ARG A 75 1.89 16.02 -20.51
N ILE A 76 1.96 15.23 -21.59
CA ILE A 76 1.04 15.34 -22.72
C ILE A 76 -0.36 14.91 -22.29
N PHE A 77 -0.46 13.83 -21.52
CA PHE A 77 -1.73 13.40 -20.95
C PHE A 77 -2.35 14.50 -20.08
N CYS A 78 -1.54 15.10 -19.21
CA CYS A 78 -2.03 16.15 -18.31
C CYS A 78 -2.44 17.44 -19.03
N GLU A 79 -1.78 17.75 -20.13
CA GLU A 79 -2.07 18.93 -20.95
C GLU A 79 -3.34 18.73 -21.80
N LEU A 80 -3.53 17.55 -22.38
CA LEU A 80 -4.65 17.26 -23.29
C LEU A 80 -5.94 16.85 -22.58
N PHE A 81 -5.87 16.31 -21.36
CA PHE A 81 -7.02 15.77 -20.63
C PHE A 81 -7.10 16.30 -19.17
N PRO A 82 -7.21 17.62 -18.97
CA PRO A 82 -7.21 18.22 -17.62
C PRO A 82 -8.35 17.73 -16.74
N ASP A 83 -9.57 17.60 -17.29
CA ASP A 83 -10.74 17.12 -16.53
C ASP A 83 -10.52 15.70 -15.98
N VAL A 84 -9.93 14.82 -16.81
CA VAL A 84 -9.59 13.44 -16.40
C VAL A 84 -8.49 13.43 -15.35
N VAL A 85 -7.54 14.37 -15.40
CA VAL A 85 -6.52 14.53 -14.36
C VAL A 85 -7.15 14.91 -13.02
N GLU A 86 -8.13 15.81 -13.02
CA GLU A 86 -8.84 16.20 -11.82
C GLU A 86 -9.59 15.01 -11.21
N ASP A 87 -10.33 14.27 -12.03
CA ASP A 87 -11.01 13.04 -11.61
C ASP A 87 -10.04 12.02 -11.02
N ILE A 88 -8.90 11.78 -11.68
CA ILE A 88 -7.88 10.85 -11.18
C ILE A 88 -7.32 11.32 -9.83
N LYS A 89 -7.05 12.62 -9.66
CA LYS A 89 -6.54 13.18 -8.40
C LYS A 89 -7.55 13.02 -7.28
N LYS A 90 -8.83 13.29 -7.56
CA LYS A 90 -9.93 13.09 -6.62
C LYS A 90 -10.01 11.63 -6.19
N ASP A 91 -10.06 10.70 -7.14
CA ASP A 91 -10.10 9.27 -6.84
C ASP A 91 -8.92 8.80 -5.97
N LEU A 92 -7.71 9.28 -6.25
CA LEU A 92 -6.53 8.94 -5.46
C LEU A 92 -6.61 9.50 -4.04
N SER A 93 -7.15 10.71 -3.87
CA SER A 93 -7.35 11.29 -2.53
C SER A 93 -8.37 10.51 -1.71
N GLU A 94 -9.45 10.04 -2.33
CA GLU A 94 -10.47 9.21 -1.69
C GLU A 94 -9.89 7.84 -1.27
N ILE A 95 -9.09 7.21 -2.13
CA ILE A 95 -8.40 5.95 -1.83
C ILE A 95 -7.44 6.12 -0.65
N ASN A 96 -6.59 7.15 -0.68
CA ASN A 96 -5.62 7.41 0.39
C ASN A 96 -6.32 7.69 1.72
N THR A 97 -7.41 8.47 1.71
CA THR A 97 -8.19 8.78 2.91
C THR A 97 -8.83 7.52 3.49
N ALA A 98 -9.38 6.65 2.64
CA ALA A 98 -9.95 5.37 3.06
C ALA A 98 -8.87 4.42 3.64
N GLU A 99 -7.70 4.36 3.01
CA GLU A 99 -6.56 3.57 3.49
C GLU A 99 -6.07 4.07 4.85
N GLU A 100 -5.88 5.40 5.02
CA GLU A 100 -5.51 5.99 6.30
C GLU A 100 -6.56 5.74 7.40
N ALA A 101 -7.85 5.83 7.08
CA ALA A 101 -8.92 5.53 8.03
C ALA A 101 -8.90 4.06 8.47
N SER A 102 -8.67 3.13 7.54
CA SER A 102 -8.58 1.70 7.86
C SER A 102 -7.38 1.38 8.75
N LEU A 103 -6.23 2.01 8.50
CA LEU A 103 -5.02 1.85 9.32
C LEU A 103 -5.22 2.40 10.73
N ARG A 104 -5.89 3.55 10.87
CA ARG A 104 -6.23 4.12 12.19
C ARG A 104 -7.17 3.22 12.96
N GLU A 105 -8.19 2.66 12.31
CA GLU A 105 -9.12 1.73 12.95
C GLU A 105 -8.41 0.44 13.42
N GLU A 106 -7.49 -0.09 12.60
CA GLU A 106 -6.68 -1.25 12.97
C GLU A 106 -5.72 -0.92 14.14
N GLU A 107 -5.09 0.25 14.12
CA GLU A 107 -4.23 0.72 15.22
C GLU A 107 -5.02 0.88 16.54
N GLU A 108 -6.22 1.46 16.49
CA GLU A 108 -7.11 1.58 17.66
C GLU A 108 -7.53 0.22 18.20
N ARG A 109 -7.88 -0.73 17.31
CA ARG A 109 -8.19 -2.12 17.71
C ARG A 109 -6.99 -2.77 18.42
N LEU A 110 -5.78 -2.64 17.87
CA LEU A 110 -4.56 -3.19 18.48
C LEU A 110 -4.24 -2.54 19.83
N ARG A 111 -4.37 -1.22 19.94
CA ARG A 111 -4.20 -0.49 21.22
C ARG A 111 -5.21 -0.93 22.27
N SER A 112 -6.49 -1.07 21.90
CA SER A 112 -7.54 -1.54 22.82
C SER A 112 -7.33 -2.99 23.29
N ALA A 113 -6.77 -3.85 22.43
CA ALA A 113 -6.42 -5.23 22.77
C ALA A 113 -5.16 -5.32 23.67
N ALA A 114 -4.28 -4.31 23.62
CA ALA A 114 -3.03 -4.24 24.38
C ALA A 114 -3.17 -3.62 25.79
N GLU A 115 -4.37 -3.23 26.22
CA GLU A 115 -4.65 -2.72 27.57
C GLU A 115 -5.22 -3.82 28.50
N PRO A 116 -4.39 -4.66 29.16
CA PRO A 116 -4.83 -5.46 30.29
C PRO A 116 -4.72 -4.60 31.56
N SER A 117 -5.81 -3.99 32.02
CA SER A 117 -6.00 -3.42 33.37
C SER A 117 -4.68 -3.03 34.09
N SER A 118 -3.95 -2.05 33.54
CA SER A 118 -2.55 -1.76 33.89
C SER A 118 -2.38 -0.92 35.16
N GLY A 119 -3.47 -0.40 35.72
CA GLY A 119 -3.44 0.48 36.89
C GLY A 119 -2.97 -0.21 38.19
N LEU A 120 -3.33 -1.47 38.42
CA LEU A 120 -2.95 -2.20 39.65
C LEU A 120 -1.67 -3.03 39.49
N SER A 121 -1.43 -3.61 38.31
CA SER A 121 -0.24 -4.43 38.05
C SER A 121 1.05 -3.60 38.03
N SER A 122 1.01 -2.39 37.46
CA SER A 122 2.15 -1.47 37.42
C SER A 122 2.54 -1.01 38.84
N LEU A 123 1.57 -0.63 39.67
CA LEU A 123 1.81 -0.24 41.07
C LEU A 123 2.41 -1.39 41.89
N MET A 124 1.89 -2.61 41.74
CA MET A 124 2.41 -3.78 42.44
C MET A 124 3.83 -4.13 41.99
N SER A 125 4.13 -4.02 40.70
CA SER A 125 5.48 -4.26 40.17
C SER A 125 6.52 -3.28 40.73
N ASN A 126 6.17 -1.98 40.79
CA ASN A 126 7.04 -0.96 41.36
C ASN A 126 7.25 -1.17 42.87
N LEU A 127 6.20 -1.57 43.60
CA LEU A 127 6.28 -1.89 45.03
C LEU A 127 7.21 -3.08 45.33
N ILE A 128 7.16 -4.13 44.50
CA ILE A 128 8.02 -5.32 44.64
C ILE A 128 9.49 -4.96 44.42
N VAL A 129 9.78 -4.15 43.40
CA VAL A 129 11.15 -3.71 43.10
C VAL A 129 11.71 -2.84 44.24
N ILE A 130 10.92 -1.89 44.75
CA ILE A 130 11.33 -1.05 45.88
C ILE A 130 11.59 -1.89 47.13
N ALA A 131 10.70 -2.84 47.45
CA ALA A 131 10.91 -3.75 48.58
C ALA A 131 12.19 -4.58 48.44
N GLY A 132 12.47 -5.10 47.24
CA GLY A 132 13.69 -5.85 46.95
C GLY A 132 14.96 -5.02 47.16
N VAL A 133 14.98 -3.77 46.70
CA VAL A 133 16.12 -2.86 46.88
C VAL A 133 16.35 -2.53 48.36
N VAL A 134 15.29 -2.33 49.14
CA VAL A 134 15.38 -2.07 50.58
C VAL A 134 15.95 -3.27 51.33
N VAL A 135 15.47 -4.48 51.04
CA VAL A 135 15.97 -5.72 51.67
C VAL A 135 17.46 -5.91 51.37
N LEU A 136 17.87 -5.70 50.12
CA LEU A 136 19.27 -5.78 49.72
C LEU A 136 20.14 -4.75 50.46
N ALA A 137 19.68 -3.51 50.59
CA ALA A 137 20.39 -2.47 51.32
C ALA A 137 20.57 -2.80 52.81
N PHE A 138 19.55 -3.39 53.45
CA PHE A 138 19.64 -3.86 54.83
C PHE A 138 20.59 -5.05 54.99
N ALA A 139 20.55 -6.02 54.07
CA ALA A 139 21.47 -7.16 54.09
C ALA A 139 22.93 -6.71 53.93
N VAL A 140 23.21 -5.76 53.03
CA VAL A 140 24.54 -5.18 52.85
C VAL A 140 24.99 -4.44 54.12
N ARG A 141 24.12 -3.64 54.73
CA ARG A 141 24.44 -2.98 56.01
C ARG A 141 24.74 -3.97 57.13
N TYR A 142 23.94 -5.02 57.24
CA TYR A 142 24.14 -6.08 58.23
C TYR A 142 25.48 -6.80 58.01
N MET A 143 25.82 -7.14 56.76
CA MET A 143 27.11 -7.75 56.43
C MET A 143 28.29 -6.85 56.75
N ILE A 144 28.20 -5.55 56.47
CA ILE A 144 29.26 -4.58 56.81
C ILE A 144 29.43 -4.47 58.33
N GLN A 145 28.34 -4.40 59.10
CA GLN A 145 28.39 -4.36 60.56
C GLN A 145 28.98 -5.65 61.14
N ALA A 146 28.55 -6.81 60.65
CA ALA A 146 29.08 -8.11 61.07
C ALA A 146 30.58 -8.26 60.73
N ALA A 147 31.03 -7.73 59.60
CA ALA A 147 32.45 -7.72 59.23
C ALA A 147 33.28 -6.80 60.16
N GLN A 148 32.74 -5.64 60.56
CA GLN A 148 33.39 -4.74 61.51
C GLN A 148 33.48 -5.34 62.93
N GLU A 149 32.50 -6.14 63.35
CA GLU A 149 32.54 -6.87 64.62
C GLU A 149 33.62 -7.97 64.63
N GLN A 150 33.87 -8.64 63.50
CA GLN A 150 34.95 -9.62 63.38
C GLN A 150 36.34 -8.98 63.42
N ASP A 151 36.53 -7.83 62.77
CA ASP A 151 37.81 -7.08 62.80
C ASP A 151 38.12 -6.51 64.19
N SER A 152 37.09 -6.20 65.00
CA SER A 152 37.28 -5.73 66.39
C SER A 152 37.72 -6.84 67.35
N HIS A 153 37.49 -8.12 67.02
CA HIS A 153 37.85 -9.26 67.88
C HIS A 153 39.28 -9.75 67.63
N TYR A 154 40.00 -9.19 66.65
CA TYR A 154 41.39 -9.55 66.30
C TYR A 154 42.43 -8.45 66.59
N LYS A 155 42.06 -7.44 67.38
CA LYS A 155 42.97 -6.46 68.01
C LYS A 155 42.99 -6.66 69.52
#